data_AF-A0A244CSP9-F1
#
_entry.id   AF-A0A244CSP9-F1
#
_cell.length_a   1.000
_cell.length_b   1.000
_cell.length_c   1.000
_cell.angle_alpha   90.00
_cell.angle_beta   90.00
_cell.angle_gamma   90.00
#
_symmetry.space_group_name_H-M   'P 1'
#
loop_
_entity.id
_entity.type
_entity.pdbx_description
1 polymer ?
#
loop_
_entity_poly.entity_id
_entity_poly.type
_entity_poly.pdbx_seq_one_letter_code
_entity_poly.pdbx_strand_id
1 'polypeptide(L)'
;MATLFHRRFNLIWPAVSQIRQALLHVLGGLSVDENDIDNAGLVMTEYLTNLLRHCSGEDEAITLVISEEQGDINVMLIDPTPYFKLMCSEKEGWQVHSGDLVEGGMGLALIRHSFPGYQYVNLDGKNQFSFSVSKNTNKKKVVLLDDDLTLLPLLSAYLSERYSISVFSEPDEALHYLKHSQNDLLITDFNFPNTTAIEVIEQIRAFKTCTEMAIILMSSDHQPETIHQANQSYIDDYLLKPLLKTQLHLVCDRVLKRKQQQAMKQAQTSHNEACKHQMINSQLTMWPFGSVVSGNGGDFLLLKTDKKHSILILADVMGHGLAAKKESYALKGFIQGFLGAVSTDIAKMMNALSHAIYEEKLLQASLVTLIVLQINERCISWISAGHPLPLEVDKHHKGHIWGDSQPLLGLSSDHCYQITQQHLPNGHHLLLYTDGWFENASKEQTAEKQVFEIVQRIGPSDYGHNFANALWKNSFPNLHQEIDDSSLVVLN
;
A
#
# COMPACT_ATOMS: atom_id res chain seq x y z
N MET A 1 -35.35 -10.38 -17.82
CA MET A 1 -35.40 -10.37 -16.35
C MET A 1 -35.75 -11.76 -15.85
N ALA A 2 -34.84 -12.44 -15.14
CA ALA A 2 -35.10 -13.72 -14.48
C ALA A 2 -35.20 -13.51 -12.97
N THR A 3 -36.30 -13.92 -12.33
CA THR A 3 -36.47 -13.79 -10.87
C THR A 3 -35.67 -14.86 -10.14
N LEU A 4 -34.72 -14.44 -9.31
CA LEU A 4 -33.82 -15.30 -8.55
C LEU A 4 -34.30 -15.54 -7.12
N PHE A 5 -34.94 -14.53 -6.52
CA PHE A 5 -35.52 -14.62 -5.19
C PHE A 5 -36.79 -13.79 -5.12
N HIS A 6 -37.79 -14.32 -4.44
CA HIS A 6 -39.06 -13.64 -4.24
C HIS A 6 -39.65 -14.09 -2.90
N ARG A 7 -39.83 -13.15 -1.97
CA ARG A 7 -40.37 -13.45 -0.65
C ARG A 7 -41.21 -12.30 -0.11
N ARG A 8 -42.36 -12.65 0.45
CA ARG A 8 -43.27 -11.74 1.15
C ARG A 8 -42.97 -11.74 2.64
N PHE A 9 -43.05 -10.56 3.25
CA PHE A 9 -42.86 -10.31 4.68
C PHE A 9 -44.01 -9.46 5.22
N ASN A 10 -44.22 -9.50 6.54
CA ASN A 10 -45.06 -8.55 7.23
C ASN A 10 -44.18 -7.42 7.77
N LEU A 11 -44.51 -6.16 7.50
CA LEU A 11 -43.70 -5.00 7.88
C LEU A 11 -43.87 -4.68 9.37
N ILE A 12 -42.96 -5.25 10.16
CA ILE A 12 -42.83 -5.01 11.60
C ILE A 12 -41.35 -4.81 11.94
N TRP A 13 -41.02 -4.20 13.08
CA TRP A 13 -39.63 -3.96 13.49
C TRP A 13 -38.70 -5.19 13.38
N PRO A 14 -39.11 -6.40 13.82
CA PRO A 14 -38.29 -7.61 13.62
C PRO A 14 -38.05 -7.99 12.15
N ALA A 15 -38.98 -7.66 11.26
CA ALA A 15 -38.88 -8.00 9.84
C ALA A 15 -37.77 -7.23 9.14
N VAL A 16 -37.39 -6.04 9.63
CA VAL A 16 -36.26 -5.26 9.07
C VAL A 16 -34.97 -6.10 9.07
N SER A 17 -34.66 -6.72 10.21
CA SER A 17 -33.49 -7.58 10.34
C SER A 17 -33.61 -8.85 9.47
N GLN A 18 -34.80 -9.45 9.41
CA GLN A 18 -35.04 -10.66 8.60
C GLN A 18 -34.88 -10.39 7.10
N ILE A 19 -35.39 -9.26 6.61
CA ILE A 19 -35.28 -8.86 5.20
C ILE A 19 -33.83 -8.54 4.88
N ARG A 20 -33.13 -7.81 5.74
CA ARG A 20 -31.69 -7.54 5.59
C ARG A 20 -30.90 -8.85 5.51
N GLN A 21 -31.10 -9.78 6.44
CA GLN A 21 -30.40 -11.07 6.43
C GLN A 21 -30.69 -11.88 5.16
N ALA A 22 -31.95 -11.92 4.72
CA ALA A 22 -32.33 -12.58 3.48
C ALA A 22 -31.64 -11.94 2.27
N LEU A 23 -31.61 -10.60 2.19
CA LEU A 23 -30.93 -9.86 1.14
C LEU A 23 -29.43 -10.18 1.10
N LEU A 24 -28.73 -10.03 2.23
CA LEU A 24 -27.28 -10.29 2.33
C LEU A 24 -26.95 -11.74 1.95
N HIS A 25 -27.75 -12.70 2.42
CA HIS A 25 -27.56 -14.11 2.10
C HIS A 25 -27.70 -14.40 0.60
N VAL A 26 -28.75 -13.84 -0.03
CA VAL A 26 -28.98 -14.06 -1.46
C VAL A 26 -27.91 -13.38 -2.30
N LEU A 27 -27.57 -12.11 -2.02
CA LEU A 27 -26.52 -11.40 -2.78
C LEU A 27 -25.14 -12.04 -2.63
N GLY A 28 -24.80 -12.53 -1.42
CA GLY A 28 -23.57 -13.29 -1.18
C GLY A 28 -23.51 -14.59 -2.01
N GLY A 29 -24.64 -15.27 -2.19
CA GLY A 29 -24.75 -16.44 -3.07
C GLY A 29 -24.65 -16.10 -4.57
N LEU A 30 -24.93 -14.85 -4.95
CA LEU A 30 -24.92 -14.38 -6.35
C LEU A 30 -23.58 -13.75 -6.78
N SER A 31 -22.53 -13.88 -5.97
CA SER A 31 -21.18 -13.35 -6.27
C SER A 31 -21.16 -11.83 -6.52
N VAL A 32 -21.94 -11.05 -5.75
CA VAL A 32 -21.92 -9.58 -5.76
C VAL A 32 -20.72 -9.07 -4.95
N ASP A 33 -20.18 -7.89 -5.28
CA ASP A 33 -19.08 -7.27 -4.51
C ASP A 33 -19.45 -7.05 -3.03
N GLU A 34 -18.51 -7.26 -2.11
CA GLU A 34 -18.76 -7.18 -0.67
C GLU A 34 -19.18 -5.76 -0.23
N ASN A 35 -18.63 -4.71 -0.85
CA ASN A 35 -19.06 -3.34 -0.56
C ASN A 35 -20.50 -3.09 -1.03
N ASP A 36 -20.89 -3.65 -2.18
CA ASP A 36 -22.25 -3.53 -2.70
C ASP A 36 -23.25 -4.32 -1.84
N ILE A 37 -22.85 -5.47 -1.30
CA ILE A 37 -23.63 -6.26 -0.34
C ILE A 37 -23.87 -5.44 0.94
N ASP A 38 -22.82 -4.82 1.49
CA ASP A 38 -22.93 -3.99 2.70
C ASP A 38 -23.79 -2.75 2.46
N ASN A 39 -23.57 -2.05 1.34
CA ASN A 39 -24.39 -0.91 0.93
C ASN A 39 -25.86 -1.30 0.73
N ALA A 40 -26.14 -2.42 0.08
CA ALA A 40 -27.49 -2.93 -0.12
C ALA A 40 -28.19 -3.22 1.22
N GLY A 41 -27.48 -3.83 2.18
CA GLY A 41 -28.00 -4.09 3.52
C GLY A 41 -28.32 -2.81 4.30
N LEU A 42 -27.46 -1.79 4.18
CA LEU A 42 -27.65 -0.50 4.83
C LEU A 42 -28.83 0.27 4.23
N VAL A 43 -28.87 0.39 2.90
CA VAL A 43 -29.96 1.04 2.16
C VAL A 43 -31.31 0.36 2.44
N MET A 44 -31.36 -0.96 2.48
CA MET A 44 -32.57 -1.71 2.81
C MET A 44 -33.04 -1.41 4.24
N THR A 45 -32.11 -1.29 5.19
CA THR A 45 -32.43 -0.97 6.59
C THR A 45 -33.02 0.44 6.72
N GLU A 46 -32.40 1.43 6.08
CA GLU A 46 -32.88 2.81 6.08
C GLU A 46 -34.24 2.94 5.41
N TYR A 47 -34.44 2.31 4.26
CA TYR A 47 -35.71 2.35 3.55
C TYR A 47 -36.86 1.77 4.40
N LEU A 48 -36.70 0.56 4.94
CA LEU A 48 -37.72 -0.09 5.77
C LEU A 48 -38.01 0.67 7.07
N THR A 49 -36.98 1.26 7.68
CA THR A 49 -37.11 2.08 8.89
C THR A 49 -37.93 3.33 8.61
N ASN A 50 -37.74 3.96 7.45
CA ASN A 50 -38.56 5.09 7.02
C ASN A 50 -40.02 4.69 6.79
N LEU A 51 -40.28 3.52 6.21
CA LEU A 51 -41.67 3.04 6.04
C LEU A 51 -42.38 2.86 7.39
N LEU A 52 -41.70 2.26 8.38
CA LEU A 52 -42.23 2.05 9.72
C LEU A 52 -42.44 3.37 10.47
N ARG A 53 -41.48 4.31 10.41
CA ARG A 53 -41.52 5.55 11.20
C ARG A 53 -42.35 6.67 10.58
N HIS A 54 -42.42 6.73 9.26
CA HIS A 54 -42.92 7.90 8.53
C HIS A 54 -44.06 7.61 7.56
N CYS A 55 -44.35 6.34 7.29
CA CYS A 55 -45.39 5.94 6.34
C CYS A 55 -46.47 5.04 6.96
N SER A 56 -46.55 4.95 8.30
CA SER A 56 -47.55 4.12 8.98
C SER A 56 -47.57 2.67 8.47
N GLY A 57 -46.43 2.12 8.06
CA GLY A 57 -46.35 0.82 7.40
C GLY A 57 -46.46 -0.40 8.34
N GLU A 58 -46.81 -0.23 9.61
CA GLU A 58 -46.94 -1.35 10.55
C GLU A 58 -48.00 -2.35 10.08
N ASP A 59 -47.64 -3.64 10.08
CA ASP A 59 -48.45 -4.77 9.62
C ASP A 59 -48.83 -4.79 8.13
N GLU A 60 -48.14 -3.97 7.32
CA GLU A 60 -48.31 -4.01 5.87
C GLU A 60 -47.53 -5.14 5.21
N ALA A 61 -48.10 -5.69 4.14
CA ALA A 61 -47.47 -6.77 3.40
C ALA A 61 -46.47 -6.26 2.35
N ILE A 62 -45.18 -6.43 2.62
CA ILE A 62 -44.11 -6.03 1.72
C ILE A 62 -43.45 -7.23 1.04
N THR A 63 -42.90 -7.03 -0.16
CA THR A 63 -42.33 -8.09 -0.97
C THR A 63 -40.92 -7.72 -1.43
N LEU A 64 -39.95 -8.58 -1.14
CA LEU A 64 -38.59 -8.48 -1.69
C LEU A 64 -38.49 -9.35 -2.94
N VAL A 65 -38.06 -8.75 -4.04
CA VAL A 65 -37.79 -9.40 -5.32
C VAL A 65 -36.34 -9.14 -5.69
N ILE A 66 -35.58 -10.19 -6.01
CA ILE A 66 -34.24 -10.08 -6.56
C ILE A 66 -34.25 -10.79 -7.90
N SER A 67 -33.75 -10.13 -8.92
CA SER A 67 -33.80 -10.60 -10.30
C SER A 67 -32.52 -10.27 -11.03
N GLU A 68 -32.28 -10.94 -12.16
CA GLU A 68 -31.13 -10.70 -13.02
C GLU A 68 -31.58 -10.20 -14.39
N GLU A 69 -30.93 -9.13 -14.85
CA GLU A 69 -31.13 -8.53 -16.16
C GLU A 69 -29.79 -8.09 -16.74
N GLN A 70 -29.43 -8.62 -17.91
CA GLN A 70 -28.19 -8.27 -18.63
C GLN A 70 -26.89 -8.45 -17.82
N GLY A 71 -26.90 -9.29 -16.78
CA GLY A 71 -25.75 -9.57 -15.92
C GLY A 71 -25.72 -8.77 -14.62
N ASP A 72 -26.58 -7.76 -14.48
CA ASP A 72 -26.78 -7.03 -13.23
C ASP A 72 -27.87 -7.68 -12.38
N ILE A 73 -27.71 -7.59 -11.06
CA ILE A 73 -28.69 -8.02 -10.07
C ILE A 73 -29.53 -6.81 -9.65
N ASN A 74 -30.83 -6.86 -9.96
CA ASN A 74 -31.79 -5.85 -9.54
C ASN A 74 -32.49 -6.30 -8.25
N VAL A 75 -32.40 -5.46 -7.22
CA VAL A 75 -33.07 -5.62 -5.93
C VAL A 75 -34.26 -4.67 -5.87
N MET A 76 -35.45 -5.20 -5.63
CA MET A 76 -36.69 -4.44 -5.57
C MET A 76 -37.49 -4.78 -4.31
N LEU A 77 -37.95 -3.75 -3.61
CA LEU A 77 -38.96 -3.86 -2.56
C LEU A 77 -40.28 -3.26 -3.06
N ILE A 78 -41.36 -4.03 -2.88
CA ILE A 78 -42.73 -3.60 -3.18
C ILE A 78 -43.48 -3.43 -1.87
N ASP A 79 -44.02 -2.24 -1.62
CA ASP A 79 -44.80 -1.93 -0.42
C ASP A 79 -46.13 -1.20 -0.74
N PRO A 80 -47.17 -1.40 0.07
CA PRO A 80 -48.47 -0.75 -0.11
C PRO A 80 -48.61 0.56 0.70
N THR A 81 -47.53 1.07 1.30
CA THR A 81 -47.60 2.22 2.21
C THR A 81 -47.90 3.53 1.46
N PRO A 82 -48.33 4.61 2.14
CA PRO A 82 -48.43 5.93 1.52
C PRO A 82 -47.12 6.37 0.86
N TYR A 83 -47.22 6.95 -0.33
CA TYR A 83 -46.08 7.33 -1.14
C TYR A 83 -45.10 8.27 -0.41
N PHE A 84 -43.86 7.83 -0.22
CA PHE A 84 -42.86 8.57 0.55
C PHE A 84 -42.13 9.61 -0.32
N LYS A 85 -42.77 10.77 -0.51
CA LYS A 85 -42.32 11.84 -1.43
C LYS A 85 -40.85 12.28 -1.26
N LEU A 86 -40.26 12.15 -0.07
CA LEU A 86 -38.87 12.53 0.18
C LEU A 86 -37.87 11.71 -0.64
N MET A 87 -38.23 10.48 -1.03
CA MET A 87 -37.44 9.63 -1.94
C MET A 87 -37.30 10.23 -3.35
N CYS A 88 -38.18 11.15 -3.74
CA CYS A 88 -38.15 11.80 -5.07
C CYS A 88 -37.63 13.25 -5.03
N SER A 89 -37.40 13.80 -3.83
CA SER A 89 -36.99 15.20 -3.70
C SER A 89 -35.50 15.39 -4.05
N GLU A 90 -35.22 15.85 -5.26
CA GLU A 90 -33.97 16.56 -5.55
C GLU A 90 -34.02 17.90 -4.81
N LYS A 91 -33.55 17.96 -3.56
CA LYS A 91 -33.21 19.26 -2.98
C LYS A 91 -31.85 19.68 -3.54
N GLU A 92 -31.91 20.50 -4.58
CA GLU A 92 -30.87 21.46 -4.94
C GLU A 92 -30.34 22.14 -3.67
N GLY A 93 -29.02 22.21 -3.52
CA GLY A 93 -28.38 23.08 -2.53
C GLY A 93 -27.83 22.43 -1.26
N TRP A 94 -27.62 21.11 -1.22
CA TRP A 94 -26.74 20.53 -0.21
C TRP A 94 -25.29 20.55 -0.69
N GLN A 95 -24.57 21.63 -0.39
CA GLN A 95 -23.11 21.61 -0.45
C GLN A 95 -22.59 20.99 0.85
N VAL A 96 -21.82 19.92 0.73
CA VAL A 96 -21.02 19.35 1.83
C VAL A 96 -19.90 20.33 2.12
N HIS A 97 -20.21 21.40 2.87
CA HIS A 97 -19.20 22.24 3.48
C HIS A 97 -18.88 21.66 4.84
N SER A 98 -17.60 21.29 5.01
CA SER A 98 -16.95 20.83 6.25
C SER A 98 -17.53 19.58 6.90
N GLY A 99 -16.68 18.55 7.04
CA GLY A 99 -16.45 17.60 8.16
C GLY A 99 -17.54 17.15 9.16
N ASP A 100 -18.73 17.73 9.18
CA ASP A 100 -19.80 17.43 10.10
C ASP A 100 -20.85 16.59 9.37
N LEU A 101 -21.12 15.39 9.90
CA LEU A 101 -22.25 14.56 9.50
C LEU A 101 -23.54 15.31 9.84
N VAL A 102 -24.13 16.00 8.87
CA VAL A 102 -25.41 16.66 9.08
C VAL A 102 -26.53 15.61 8.95
N GLU A 103 -27.15 15.27 10.08
CA GLU A 103 -28.23 14.28 10.15
C GLU A 103 -29.59 14.89 9.80
N GLY A 104 -30.10 14.59 8.60
CA GLY A 104 -31.53 14.72 8.30
C GLY A 104 -32.40 13.63 8.97
N GLY A 105 -31.80 12.77 9.80
CA GLY A 105 -32.46 11.74 10.62
C GLY A 105 -33.09 10.54 9.89
N MET A 106 -33.11 10.53 8.55
CA MET A 106 -33.86 9.55 7.73
C MET A 106 -33.00 8.76 6.72
N GLY A 107 -31.66 8.88 6.76
CA GLY A 107 -30.77 8.09 5.89
C GLY A 107 -30.84 8.35 4.37
N LEU A 108 -31.62 9.34 3.91
CA LEU A 108 -31.85 9.57 2.46
C LEU A 108 -30.58 9.92 1.67
N ALA A 109 -29.66 10.68 2.27
CA ALA A 109 -28.37 11.00 1.65
C ALA A 109 -27.52 9.74 1.44
N LEU A 110 -27.60 8.80 2.38
CA LEU A 110 -26.93 7.51 2.29
C LEU A 110 -27.50 6.69 1.14
N ILE A 111 -28.83 6.58 1.02
CA ILE A 111 -29.49 5.86 -0.08
C ILE A 111 -29.04 6.43 -1.44
N ARG A 112 -29.02 7.76 -1.58
CA ARG A 112 -28.59 8.45 -2.81
C ARG A 112 -27.11 8.25 -3.12
N HIS A 113 -26.26 8.24 -2.10
CA HIS A 113 -24.82 8.06 -2.28
C HIS A 113 -24.48 6.61 -2.63
N SER A 114 -25.09 5.65 -1.94
CA SER A 114 -24.86 4.22 -2.15
C SER A 114 -25.39 3.75 -3.52
N PHE A 115 -26.57 4.20 -3.94
CA PHE A 115 -27.14 3.82 -5.24
C PHE A 115 -27.74 5.05 -5.96
N PRO A 116 -26.91 5.90 -6.62
CA PRO A 116 -27.41 7.11 -7.27
C PRO A 116 -28.45 6.87 -8.36
N GLY A 117 -28.48 5.66 -8.93
CA GLY A 117 -29.47 5.22 -9.91
C GLY A 117 -30.69 4.49 -9.34
N TYR A 118 -30.95 4.54 -8.02
CA TYR A 118 -32.16 3.91 -7.46
C TYR A 118 -33.43 4.49 -8.10
N GLN A 119 -34.48 3.68 -8.16
CA GLN A 119 -35.79 4.08 -8.65
C GLN A 119 -36.82 3.95 -7.54
N TYR A 120 -37.72 4.94 -7.47
CA TYR A 120 -38.88 4.91 -6.58
C TYR A 120 -40.14 5.35 -7.31
N VAL A 121 -40.98 4.38 -7.68
CA VAL A 121 -42.18 4.60 -8.49
C VAL A 121 -43.40 4.03 -7.80
N ASN A 122 -44.59 4.57 -8.08
CA ASN A 122 -45.86 3.97 -7.67
C ASN A 122 -46.51 3.31 -8.89
N LEU A 123 -46.75 2.01 -8.82
CA LEU A 123 -47.38 1.20 -9.86
C LEU A 123 -48.53 0.42 -9.23
N ASP A 124 -49.73 0.56 -9.81
CA ASP A 124 -50.96 -0.11 -9.36
C ASP A 124 -51.25 0.04 -7.86
N GLY A 125 -50.99 1.24 -7.32
CA GLY A 125 -51.22 1.56 -5.91
C GLY A 125 -50.18 0.98 -4.94
N LYS A 126 -49.07 0.43 -5.44
CA LYS A 126 -47.93 -0.03 -4.63
C LYS A 126 -46.67 0.72 -5.01
N ASN A 127 -45.88 1.06 -4.01
CA ASN A 127 -44.56 1.66 -4.22
C ASN A 127 -43.57 0.55 -4.58
N GLN A 128 -42.67 0.85 -5.51
CA GLN A 128 -41.54 0.00 -5.87
C GLN A 128 -40.27 0.80 -5.68
N PHE A 129 -39.49 0.42 -4.68
CA PHE A 129 -38.14 0.92 -4.44
C PHE A 129 -37.15 -0.10 -5.00
N SER A 130 -36.28 0.30 -5.92
CA SER A 130 -35.33 -0.62 -6.54
C SER A 130 -33.96 0.01 -6.79
N PHE A 131 -32.93 -0.82 -6.78
CA PHE A 131 -31.56 -0.47 -7.12
C PHE A 131 -30.85 -1.70 -7.72
N SER A 132 -29.77 -1.45 -8.47
CA SER A 132 -29.00 -2.52 -9.12
C SER A 132 -27.62 -2.64 -8.49
N VAL A 133 -27.13 -3.88 -8.41
CA VAL A 133 -25.77 -4.23 -8.01
C VAL A 133 -25.14 -5.13 -9.08
N SER A 134 -23.85 -4.98 -9.34
CA SER A 134 -23.18 -5.74 -10.40
C SER A 134 -22.62 -7.05 -9.86
N LYS A 135 -22.73 -8.13 -10.64
CA LYS A 135 -22.01 -9.38 -10.34
C LYS A 135 -20.51 -9.14 -10.46
N ASN A 136 -19.75 -9.64 -9.50
CA ASN A 136 -18.29 -9.68 -9.59
C ASN A 136 -17.90 -10.78 -10.60
N THR A 137 -17.76 -10.39 -11.86
CA THR A 137 -17.37 -11.28 -12.96
C THR A 137 -15.85 -11.50 -13.05
N ASN A 138 -15.06 -10.88 -12.17
CA ASN A 138 -13.60 -10.93 -12.20
C ASN A 138 -13.04 -11.56 -10.93
N LYS A 139 -13.42 -12.82 -10.65
CA LYS A 139 -12.79 -13.61 -9.59
C LYS A 139 -11.29 -13.61 -9.79
N LYS A 140 -10.56 -13.25 -8.73
CA LYS A 140 -9.09 -13.30 -8.71
C LYS A 140 -8.61 -14.71 -9.04
N LYS A 141 -7.61 -14.81 -9.90
CA LYS A 141 -7.06 -16.08 -10.40
C LYS A 141 -5.97 -16.57 -9.44
N VAL A 142 -6.18 -17.74 -8.88
CA VAL A 142 -5.30 -18.37 -7.90
C VAL A 142 -4.77 -19.67 -8.47
N VAL A 143 -3.46 -19.86 -8.37
CA VAL A 143 -2.79 -21.11 -8.70
C VAL A 143 -2.49 -21.86 -7.40
N LEU A 144 -2.91 -23.12 -7.33
CA LEU A 144 -2.54 -24.05 -6.26
C LEU A 144 -1.50 -25.03 -6.81
N LEU A 145 -0.38 -25.17 -6.10
CA LEU A 145 0.69 -26.10 -6.43
C LEU A 145 1.06 -26.94 -5.21
N ASP A 146 0.78 -28.23 -5.23
CA ASP A 146 1.05 -29.14 -4.10
C ASP A 146 1.12 -30.58 -4.63
N ASP A 147 2.13 -31.37 -4.24
CA ASP A 147 2.27 -32.76 -4.67
C ASP A 147 1.26 -33.70 -3.96
N ASP A 148 0.60 -33.23 -2.89
CA ASP A 148 -0.48 -33.96 -2.23
C ASP A 148 -1.81 -33.87 -3.00
N LEU A 149 -2.06 -34.91 -3.79
CA LEU A 149 -3.29 -35.10 -4.56
C LEU A 149 -4.58 -35.16 -3.72
N THR A 150 -4.48 -35.36 -2.41
CA THR A 150 -5.64 -35.36 -1.49
C THR A 150 -5.94 -33.95 -0.99
N LEU A 151 -4.90 -33.15 -0.75
CA LEU A 151 -5.03 -31.79 -0.25
C LEU A 151 -5.51 -30.82 -1.33
N LEU A 152 -5.03 -30.97 -2.57
CA LEU A 152 -5.38 -30.09 -3.69
C LEU A 152 -6.90 -29.93 -3.91
N PRO A 153 -7.72 -31.01 -4.00
CA PRO A 153 -9.17 -30.89 -4.12
C PRO A 153 -9.82 -30.18 -2.92
N LEU A 154 -9.30 -30.39 -1.72
CA LEU A 154 -9.81 -29.76 -0.50
C LEU A 154 -9.57 -28.24 -0.53
N LEU A 155 -8.35 -27.82 -0.85
CA LEU A 155 -8.00 -26.39 -0.96
C LEU A 155 -8.77 -25.71 -2.09
N SER A 156 -8.91 -26.38 -3.23
CA SER A 156 -9.73 -25.91 -4.35
C SER A 156 -11.19 -25.72 -3.94
N ALA A 157 -11.78 -26.70 -3.22
CA ALA A 157 -13.14 -26.59 -2.69
C ALA A 157 -13.28 -25.44 -1.69
N TYR A 158 -12.28 -25.21 -0.84
CA TYR A 158 -12.29 -24.10 0.12
C TYR A 158 -12.29 -22.74 -0.59
N LEU A 159 -11.56 -22.59 -1.70
CA LEU A 159 -11.34 -21.28 -2.34
C LEU A 159 -12.25 -20.97 -3.53
N SER A 160 -12.81 -21.98 -4.20
CA SER A 160 -13.57 -21.85 -5.46
C SER A 160 -14.81 -20.93 -5.39
N GLU A 161 -15.40 -20.76 -4.19
CA GLU A 161 -16.51 -19.81 -3.97
C GLU A 161 -16.10 -18.36 -4.28
N ARG A 162 -14.85 -17.97 -3.97
CA ARG A 162 -14.35 -16.59 -4.08
C ARG A 162 -13.35 -16.38 -5.23
N TYR A 163 -12.67 -17.43 -5.64
CA TYR A 163 -11.51 -17.37 -6.54
C TYR A 163 -11.67 -18.27 -7.76
N SER A 164 -10.98 -17.93 -8.85
CA SER A 164 -10.83 -18.82 -10.01
C SER A 164 -9.57 -19.65 -9.80
N ILE A 165 -9.73 -20.96 -9.60
CA ILE A 165 -8.63 -21.83 -9.19
C ILE A 165 -8.07 -22.62 -10.38
N SER A 166 -6.75 -22.57 -10.57
CA SER A 166 -5.99 -23.53 -11.39
C SER A 166 -5.14 -24.38 -10.47
N VAL A 167 -5.13 -25.69 -10.68
CA VAL A 167 -4.50 -26.66 -9.78
C VAL A 167 -3.42 -27.43 -10.53
N PHE A 168 -2.26 -27.59 -9.91
CA PHE A 168 -1.14 -28.35 -10.44
C PHE A 168 -0.55 -29.21 -9.32
N SER A 169 -0.18 -30.46 -9.62
CA SER A 169 0.54 -31.32 -8.69
C SER A 169 2.04 -31.37 -8.95
N GLU A 170 2.47 -30.91 -10.14
CA GLU A 170 3.85 -30.96 -10.59
C GLU A 170 4.36 -29.54 -10.90
N PRO A 171 5.52 -29.13 -10.36
CA PRO A 171 6.07 -27.79 -10.59
C PRO A 171 6.27 -27.42 -12.06
N ASP A 172 6.71 -28.37 -12.89
CA ASP A 172 6.97 -28.13 -14.31
C ASP A 172 5.69 -27.74 -15.09
N GLU A 173 4.56 -28.34 -14.74
CA GLU A 173 3.27 -28.00 -15.35
C GLU A 173 2.80 -26.59 -14.95
N ALA A 174 2.96 -26.26 -13.67
CA ALA A 174 2.66 -24.93 -13.15
C ALA A 174 3.53 -23.86 -13.81
N LEU A 175 4.84 -24.10 -13.95
CA LEU A 175 5.78 -23.22 -14.63
C LEU A 175 5.38 -22.98 -16.09
N HIS A 176 5.03 -24.03 -16.83
CA HIS A 176 4.59 -23.93 -18.21
C HIS A 176 3.30 -23.09 -18.35
N TYR A 177 2.34 -23.28 -17.44
CA TYR A 177 1.11 -22.51 -17.39
C TYR A 177 1.35 -21.03 -17.04
N LEU A 178 2.10 -20.77 -15.96
CA LEU A 178 2.37 -19.43 -15.44
C LEU A 178 3.15 -18.56 -16.41
N LYS A 179 4.01 -19.16 -17.25
CA LYS A 179 4.73 -18.46 -18.32
C LYS A 179 3.83 -17.75 -19.34
N HIS A 180 2.60 -18.25 -19.54
CA HIS A 180 1.68 -17.77 -20.58
C HIS A 180 0.40 -17.15 -20.02
N SER A 181 0.17 -17.24 -18.70
CA SER A 181 -1.08 -16.84 -18.06
C SER A 181 -0.83 -15.90 -16.89
N GLN A 182 -1.52 -14.76 -16.86
CA GLN A 182 -1.53 -13.86 -15.70
C GLN A 182 -2.42 -14.42 -14.60
N ASN A 183 -1.89 -14.44 -13.38
CA ASN A 183 -2.58 -14.89 -12.17
C ASN A 183 -2.28 -13.91 -11.04
N ASP A 184 -3.22 -13.79 -10.09
CA ASP A 184 -3.12 -12.83 -8.99
C ASP A 184 -2.35 -13.41 -7.79
N LEU A 185 -2.42 -14.73 -7.58
CA LEU A 185 -1.84 -15.41 -6.41
C LEU A 185 -1.39 -16.83 -6.74
N LEU A 186 -0.22 -17.21 -6.23
CA LEU A 186 0.24 -18.59 -6.14
C LEU A 186 0.21 -19.02 -4.67
N ILE A 187 -0.34 -20.21 -4.40
CA ILE A 187 -0.23 -20.90 -3.12
C ILE A 187 0.48 -22.21 -3.39
N THR A 188 1.65 -22.41 -2.79
CA THR A 188 2.51 -23.56 -3.10
C THR A 188 2.98 -24.27 -1.84
N ASP A 189 3.09 -25.61 -1.88
CA ASP A 189 3.85 -26.34 -0.86
C ASP A 189 5.33 -25.95 -0.92
N PHE A 190 6.05 -26.12 0.19
CA PHE A 190 7.48 -25.87 0.29
C PHE A 190 8.34 -26.97 -0.32
N ASN A 191 7.96 -28.24 -0.13
CA ASN A 191 8.75 -29.39 -0.55
C ASN A 191 8.09 -30.07 -1.74
N PHE A 192 8.87 -30.32 -2.78
CA PHE A 192 8.50 -31.24 -3.86
C PHE A 192 9.52 -32.38 -3.92
N PRO A 193 9.19 -33.53 -4.54
CA PRO A 193 10.09 -34.69 -4.56
C PRO A 193 11.50 -34.42 -5.13
N ASN A 194 11.62 -33.48 -6.08
CA ASN A 194 12.86 -33.22 -6.81
C ASN A 194 13.33 -31.75 -6.77
N THR A 195 12.60 -30.86 -6.10
CA THR A 195 12.88 -29.42 -6.06
C THR A 195 12.25 -28.78 -4.83
N THR A 196 12.62 -27.53 -4.55
CA THR A 196 12.00 -26.73 -3.49
C THR A 196 11.13 -25.63 -4.08
N ALA A 197 10.16 -25.16 -3.32
CA ALA A 197 9.34 -24.02 -3.74
C ALA A 197 10.19 -22.77 -4.05
N ILE A 198 11.31 -22.58 -3.35
CA ILE A 198 12.21 -21.44 -3.57
C ILE A 198 12.74 -21.45 -5.02
N GLU A 199 13.27 -22.59 -5.47
CA GLU A 199 13.78 -22.76 -6.85
C GLU A 199 12.68 -22.56 -7.91
N VAL A 200 11.46 -23.02 -7.62
CA VAL A 200 10.30 -22.82 -8.49
C VAL A 200 9.92 -21.34 -8.56
N ILE A 201 9.88 -20.65 -7.42
CA ILE A 201 9.56 -19.23 -7.32
C ILE A 201 10.59 -18.37 -8.09
N GLU A 202 11.88 -18.67 -7.97
CA GLU A 202 12.94 -17.98 -8.73
C GLU A 202 12.69 -18.04 -10.24
N GLN A 203 12.30 -19.21 -10.76
CA GLN A 203 11.96 -19.38 -12.17
C GLN A 203 10.69 -18.61 -12.55
N ILE A 204 9.66 -18.65 -11.70
CA ILE A 204 8.40 -17.91 -11.91
C ILE A 204 8.66 -16.39 -11.98
N ARG A 205 9.56 -15.86 -11.16
CA ARG A 205 9.89 -14.41 -11.15
C ARG A 205 10.58 -13.93 -12.42
N ALA A 206 11.23 -14.82 -13.18
CA ALA A 206 11.75 -14.48 -14.50
C ALA A 206 10.64 -14.27 -15.56
N PHE A 207 9.39 -14.67 -15.28
CA PHE A 207 8.29 -14.52 -16.21
C PHE A 207 7.58 -13.17 -16.06
N LYS A 208 7.47 -12.42 -17.17
CA LYS A 208 6.77 -11.12 -17.22
C LYS A 208 5.29 -11.20 -16.79
N THR A 209 4.67 -12.38 -16.93
CA THR A 209 3.29 -12.64 -16.52
C THR A 209 3.10 -12.73 -15.00
N CYS A 210 4.19 -12.85 -14.23
CA CYS A 210 4.17 -13.19 -12.81
C CYS A 210 4.86 -12.14 -11.91
N THR A 211 5.26 -10.99 -12.44
CA THR A 211 6.01 -9.95 -11.69
C THR A 211 5.23 -9.46 -10.47
N GLU A 212 3.92 -9.21 -10.64
CA GLU A 212 3.04 -8.69 -9.58
C GLU A 212 2.31 -9.79 -8.79
N MET A 213 2.51 -11.07 -9.15
CA MET A 213 1.79 -12.19 -8.57
C MET A 213 2.17 -12.38 -7.11
N ALA A 214 1.17 -12.42 -6.23
CA ALA A 214 1.37 -12.72 -4.82
C ALA A 214 1.79 -14.17 -4.62
N ILE A 215 2.57 -14.47 -3.57
CA ILE A 215 2.99 -15.85 -3.26
C ILE A 215 2.77 -16.17 -1.79
N ILE A 216 2.03 -17.24 -1.51
CA ILE A 216 1.85 -17.83 -0.18
C ILE A 216 2.50 -19.21 -0.17
N LEU A 217 3.35 -19.44 0.83
CA LEU A 217 3.98 -20.74 1.05
C LEU A 217 3.19 -21.58 2.05
N MET A 218 3.03 -22.87 1.80
CA MET A 218 2.49 -23.85 2.74
C MET A 218 3.61 -24.75 3.25
N SER A 219 3.66 -25.02 4.55
CA SER A 219 4.68 -25.88 5.14
C SER A 219 4.11 -26.76 6.26
N SER A 220 4.63 -27.98 6.38
CA SER A 220 4.37 -28.90 7.49
C SER A 220 5.38 -28.74 8.64
N ASP A 221 6.44 -27.95 8.44
CA ASP A 221 7.51 -27.77 9.41
C ASP A 221 7.25 -26.57 10.33
N HIS A 222 7.44 -26.77 11.63
CA HIS A 222 7.34 -25.75 12.67
C HIS A 222 8.69 -25.09 13.01
N GLN A 223 9.78 -25.49 12.35
CA GLN A 223 11.10 -24.98 12.70
C GLN A 223 11.36 -23.55 12.20
N PRO A 224 11.86 -22.64 13.06
CA PRO A 224 12.12 -21.24 12.72
C PRO A 224 13.14 -21.06 11.59
N GLU A 225 14.12 -21.97 11.46
CA GLU A 225 15.26 -21.80 10.55
C GLU A 225 14.86 -21.89 9.07
N THR A 226 13.93 -22.80 8.73
CA THR A 226 13.33 -22.90 7.39
C THR A 226 12.50 -21.65 7.07
N ILE A 227 11.84 -21.06 8.08
CA ILE A 227 11.09 -19.79 7.99
C ILE A 227 12.04 -18.60 7.79
N HIS A 228 13.25 -18.65 8.38
CA HIS A 228 14.27 -17.62 8.18
C HIS A 228 14.88 -17.64 6.78
N GLN A 229 15.05 -18.82 6.17
CA GLN A 229 15.47 -18.94 4.76
C GLN A 229 14.39 -18.45 3.78
N ALA A 230 13.11 -18.63 4.13
CA ALA A 230 11.96 -18.13 3.38
C ALA A 230 11.76 -16.61 3.47
N ASN A 231 12.49 -15.88 4.33
CA ASN A 231 12.48 -14.40 4.36
C ASN A 231 13.22 -13.74 3.18
N GLN A 232 13.55 -14.51 2.14
CA GLN A 232 14.00 -14.00 0.85
C GLN A 232 12.82 -13.33 0.13
N SER A 233 12.99 -12.04 -0.16
CA SER A 233 12.23 -11.05 -0.98
C SER A 233 10.94 -11.37 -1.76
N TYR A 234 10.56 -12.62 -2.02
CA TYR A 234 9.51 -12.98 -2.99
C TYR A 234 8.25 -13.62 -2.39
N ILE A 235 8.26 -13.98 -1.11
CA ILE A 235 7.13 -14.61 -0.41
C ILE A 235 6.34 -13.55 0.35
N ASP A 236 5.02 -13.48 0.11
CA ASP A 236 4.12 -12.53 0.76
C ASP A 236 3.60 -13.03 2.11
N ASP A 237 3.48 -14.35 2.28
CA ASP A 237 2.98 -14.99 3.50
C ASP A 237 3.32 -16.48 3.60
N TYR A 238 3.11 -17.04 4.79
CA TYR A 238 3.26 -18.47 5.03
C TYR A 238 2.07 -19.04 5.82
N LEU A 239 1.78 -20.31 5.58
CA LEU A 239 0.71 -21.07 6.20
C LEU A 239 1.23 -22.43 6.67
N LEU A 240 0.95 -22.75 7.94
CA LEU A 240 1.31 -24.04 8.51
C LEU A 240 0.19 -25.06 8.29
N LYS A 241 0.52 -26.22 7.73
CA LYS A 241 -0.38 -27.37 7.61
C LYS A 241 -0.59 -27.97 9.02
N PRO A 242 -1.80 -28.43 9.38
CA PRO A 242 -3.02 -28.50 8.56
C PRO A 242 -3.78 -27.17 8.45
N LEU A 243 -4.37 -26.91 7.28
CA LEU A 243 -5.01 -25.63 6.95
C LEU A 243 -6.51 -25.64 7.24
N LEU A 244 -6.99 -24.61 7.95
CA LEU A 244 -8.42 -24.35 8.13
C LEU A 244 -8.95 -23.42 7.04
N LYS A 245 -10.18 -23.68 6.53
CA LYS A 245 -10.85 -22.85 5.51
C LYS A 245 -10.83 -21.35 5.87
N THR A 246 -11.11 -21.03 7.13
CA THR A 246 -11.14 -19.64 7.62
C THR A 246 -9.77 -18.97 7.57
N GLN A 247 -8.72 -19.67 8.00
CA GLN A 247 -7.34 -19.15 7.97
C GLN A 247 -6.88 -18.92 6.53
N LEU A 248 -7.15 -19.88 5.64
CA LEU A 248 -6.78 -19.79 4.23
C LEU A 248 -7.42 -18.57 3.56
N HIS A 249 -8.73 -18.34 3.78
CA HIS A 249 -9.41 -17.14 3.26
C HIS A 249 -8.81 -15.84 3.81
N LEU A 250 -8.62 -15.75 5.13
CA LEU A 250 -8.09 -14.54 5.77
C LEU A 250 -6.72 -14.15 5.20
N VAL A 251 -5.84 -15.13 5.00
CA VAL A 251 -4.49 -14.88 4.45
C VAL A 251 -4.57 -14.49 2.98
N CYS A 252 -5.36 -15.19 2.16
CA CYS A 252 -5.56 -14.83 0.75
C CYS A 252 -6.09 -13.39 0.59
N ASP A 253 -7.15 -13.05 1.33
CA ASP A 253 -7.79 -11.74 1.29
C ASP A 253 -6.81 -10.64 1.72
N ARG A 254 -6.05 -10.88 2.81
CA ARG A 254 -5.03 -9.96 3.32
C ARG A 254 -3.95 -9.68 2.28
N VAL A 255 -3.38 -10.74 1.70
CA VAL A 255 -2.25 -10.65 0.76
C VAL A 255 -2.68 -9.94 -0.53
N LEU A 256 -3.81 -10.36 -1.10
CA LEU A 256 -4.34 -9.75 -2.33
C LEU A 256 -4.73 -8.29 -2.13
N LYS A 257 -5.37 -7.95 -1.00
CA LYS A 257 -5.70 -6.56 -0.66
C LYS A 257 -4.44 -5.72 -0.51
N ARG A 258 -3.38 -6.25 0.11
CA ARG A 258 -2.09 -5.54 0.24
C ARG A 258 -1.48 -5.25 -1.13
N LYS A 259 -1.43 -6.24 -2.02
CA LYS A 259 -0.91 -6.09 -3.39
C LYS A 259 -1.73 -5.11 -4.21
N GLN A 260 -3.06 -5.19 -4.11
CA GLN A 260 -3.96 -4.23 -4.77
C GLN A 260 -3.74 -2.80 -4.25
N GLN A 261 -3.59 -2.62 -2.93
CA GLN A 261 -3.29 -1.30 -2.35
C GLN A 261 -1.90 -0.79 -2.75
N GLN A 262 -0.90 -1.67 -2.89
CA GLN A 262 0.42 -1.30 -3.40
C GLN A 262 0.34 -0.88 -4.87
N ALA A 263 -0.32 -1.66 -5.71
CA ALA A 263 -0.56 -1.33 -7.11
C ALA A 263 -1.40 -0.05 -7.27
N MET A 264 -2.41 0.17 -6.42
CA MET A 264 -3.20 1.41 -6.40
C MET A 264 -2.39 2.61 -5.92
N LYS A 265 -1.55 2.45 -4.89
CA LYS A 265 -0.62 3.50 -4.47
C LYS A 265 0.35 3.79 -5.58
N GLN A 266 0.96 2.79 -6.21
CA GLN A 266 1.85 2.95 -7.35
C GLN A 266 1.12 3.64 -8.51
N ALA A 267 -0.07 3.21 -8.90
CA ALA A 267 -0.87 3.81 -9.98
C ALA A 267 -1.37 5.23 -9.67
N GLN A 268 -1.73 5.54 -8.41
CA GLN A 268 -2.03 6.89 -7.95
C GLN A 268 -0.77 7.78 -7.91
N THR A 269 0.40 7.17 -7.68
CA THR A 269 1.70 7.84 -7.79
C THR A 269 2.08 8.05 -9.26
N SER A 270 1.72 7.14 -10.18
CA SER A 270 2.00 7.22 -11.62
C SER A 270 1.18 8.28 -12.37
N HIS A 271 0.04 8.72 -11.83
CA HIS A 271 -0.76 9.82 -12.40
C HIS A 271 -0.54 11.17 -11.68
N ASN A 272 0.33 11.21 -10.68
CA ASN A 272 0.73 12.41 -9.96
C ASN A 272 2.20 12.29 -9.47
N GLU A 273 3.14 12.07 -10.38
CA GLU A 273 4.57 12.37 -10.14
C GLU A 273 4.82 13.89 -10.10
N ALA A 274 3.97 14.62 -9.39
CA ALA A 274 4.41 15.85 -8.77
C ALA A 274 4.98 15.42 -7.41
N CYS A 275 6.27 15.08 -7.37
CA CYS A 275 7.02 14.98 -6.12
C CYS A 275 6.65 16.21 -5.26
N LYS A 276 6.05 15.97 -4.09
CA LYS A 276 5.75 17.06 -3.16
C LYS A 276 7.08 17.55 -2.59
N HIS A 277 7.67 18.51 -3.30
CA HIS A 277 8.77 19.30 -2.79
C HIS A 277 8.32 20.01 -1.50
N GLN A 278 9.22 20.11 -0.54
CA GLN A 278 8.95 20.72 0.75
C GLN A 278 9.93 21.87 0.97
N MET A 279 9.41 23.07 1.24
CA MET A 279 10.28 24.19 1.64
C MET A 279 10.89 23.86 3.02
N ILE A 280 12.22 23.83 3.08
CA ILE A 280 12.95 23.70 4.35
C ILE A 280 12.93 25.05 5.06
N ASN A 281 13.26 26.10 4.31
CA ASN A 281 13.25 27.49 4.74
C ASN A 281 12.99 28.40 3.51
N SER A 282 13.12 29.72 3.67
CA SER A 282 12.91 30.68 2.57
C SER A 282 13.93 30.60 1.44
N GLN A 283 15.07 29.94 1.64
CA GLN A 283 16.18 29.84 0.69
C GLN A 283 16.42 28.44 0.13
N LEU A 284 15.85 27.39 0.74
CA LEU A 284 16.06 26.00 0.34
C LEU A 284 14.77 25.20 0.25
N THR A 285 14.66 24.44 -0.84
CA THR A 285 13.59 23.47 -1.09
C THR A 285 14.15 22.06 -1.19
N MET A 286 13.49 21.12 -0.51
CA MET A 286 13.81 19.69 -0.55
C MET A 286 12.96 18.96 -1.58
N TRP A 287 13.60 18.10 -2.36
CA TRP A 287 12.97 17.22 -3.34
C TRP A 287 13.37 15.77 -3.04
N PRO A 288 12.51 15.01 -2.35
CA PRO A 288 12.76 13.60 -2.08
C PRO A 288 12.25 12.71 -3.22
N PHE A 289 12.97 11.61 -3.48
CA PHE A 289 12.67 10.60 -4.49
C PHE A 289 12.98 9.20 -3.96
N GLY A 290 12.35 8.19 -4.55
CA GLY A 290 12.68 6.79 -4.29
C GLY A 290 12.04 6.20 -3.03
N SER A 291 12.73 5.25 -2.39
CA SER A 291 12.21 4.45 -1.28
C SER A 291 11.75 5.29 -0.08
N VAL A 292 12.47 6.38 0.23
CA VAL A 292 12.06 7.35 1.26
C VAL A 292 10.69 7.99 1.04
N VAL A 293 10.19 8.06 -0.21
CA VAL A 293 8.85 8.59 -0.53
C VAL A 293 7.80 7.48 -0.48
N SER A 294 8.14 6.29 -0.98
CA SER A 294 7.22 5.15 -1.03
C SER A 294 6.97 4.53 0.36
N GLY A 295 7.93 4.67 1.29
CA GLY A 295 7.87 4.14 2.65
C GLY A 295 7.95 2.62 2.71
N ASN A 296 8.49 2.00 1.67
CA ASN A 296 8.70 0.56 1.58
C ASN A 296 10.20 0.28 1.59
N GLY A 297 10.80 0.01 2.75
CA GLY A 297 12.23 -0.26 2.81
C GLY A 297 12.86 -0.04 4.18
N GLY A 298 14.18 -0.18 4.23
CA GLY A 298 15.04 0.27 5.33
C GLY A 298 15.26 1.78 5.33
N ASP A 299 15.24 2.39 4.15
CA ASP A 299 15.41 3.82 3.93
C ASP A 299 14.32 4.68 4.56
N PHE A 300 14.72 5.73 5.26
CA PHE A 300 13.79 6.77 5.68
C PHE A 300 14.39 8.16 5.71
N LEU A 301 13.49 9.13 5.53
CA LEU A 301 13.78 10.56 5.60
C LEU A 301 12.99 11.19 6.75
N LEU A 302 13.65 12.02 7.56
CA LEU A 302 13.02 12.88 8.56
C LEU A 302 13.40 14.32 8.32
N LEU A 303 12.41 15.20 8.29
CA LEU A 303 12.60 16.64 8.35
C LEU A 303 11.89 17.21 9.57
N LYS A 304 12.65 17.88 10.44
CA LYS A 304 12.15 18.62 11.60
C LYS A 304 12.58 20.07 11.49
N THR A 305 11.63 20.97 11.34
CA THR A 305 11.91 22.41 11.26
C THR A 305 11.50 23.10 12.57
N ASP A 306 12.39 23.94 13.11
CA ASP A 306 12.08 24.89 14.18
C ASP A 306 12.21 26.35 13.69
N LYS A 307 12.13 27.34 14.59
CA LYS A 307 12.21 28.76 14.21
C LYS A 307 13.60 29.22 13.76
N LYS A 308 14.66 28.47 14.09
CA LYS A 308 16.07 28.85 13.90
C LYS A 308 16.77 28.02 12.84
N HIS A 309 16.40 26.75 12.69
CA HIS A 309 17.05 25.82 11.76
C HIS A 309 16.14 24.61 11.49
N SER A 310 16.53 23.83 10.49
CA SER A 310 15.90 22.56 10.15
C SER A 310 16.89 21.42 10.31
N ILE A 311 16.42 20.30 10.85
CA ILE A 311 17.18 19.05 10.93
C ILE A 311 16.63 18.11 9.87
N LEU A 312 17.49 17.69 8.95
CA LEU A 312 17.20 16.72 7.90
C LEU A 312 18.03 15.47 8.17
N ILE A 313 17.40 14.30 8.18
CA ILE A 313 18.05 13.03 8.46
C ILE A 313 17.68 12.07 7.35
N LEU A 314 18.70 11.55 6.67
CA LEU A 314 18.57 10.43 5.74
C LEU A 314 19.29 9.25 6.38
N ALA A 315 18.61 8.13 6.46
CA ALA A 315 19.14 6.92 7.05
C ALA A 315 18.72 5.71 6.25
N ASP A 316 19.60 4.73 6.26
CA ASP A 316 19.44 3.45 5.59
C ASP A 316 19.80 2.35 6.60
N VAL A 317 18.89 1.40 6.75
CA VAL A 317 18.98 0.29 7.68
C VAL A 317 19.21 -0.95 6.86
N MET A 318 20.35 -1.63 7.11
CA MET A 318 20.78 -2.80 6.37
C MET A 318 19.68 -3.87 6.28
N GLY A 319 19.39 -4.28 5.05
CA GLY A 319 18.36 -5.25 4.72
C GLY A 319 17.15 -4.60 4.03
N HIS A 320 16.30 -5.43 3.45
CA HIS A 320 15.11 -4.97 2.72
C HIS A 320 13.84 -5.63 3.28
N GLY A 321 12.69 -5.06 2.98
CA GLY A 321 11.39 -5.63 3.36
C GLY A 321 10.98 -5.37 4.82
N LEU A 322 10.19 -6.29 5.39
CA LEU A 322 9.46 -6.02 6.64
C LEU A 322 10.35 -6.00 7.90
N ALA A 323 11.49 -6.71 7.89
CA ALA A 323 12.44 -6.74 9.00
C ALA A 323 13.15 -5.39 9.16
N ALA A 324 13.81 -4.92 8.10
CA ALA A 324 14.43 -3.59 8.04
C ALA A 324 13.41 -2.47 8.34
N LYS A 325 12.16 -2.62 7.89
CA LYS A 325 11.08 -1.68 8.19
C LYS A 325 10.75 -1.58 9.69
N LYS A 326 10.79 -2.67 10.45
CA LYS A 326 10.53 -2.62 11.91
C LYS A 326 11.65 -1.88 12.64
N GLU A 327 12.88 -2.16 12.24
CA GLU A 327 14.08 -1.54 12.81
C GLU A 327 14.17 -0.06 12.45
N SER A 328 13.82 0.32 11.22
CA SER A 328 13.72 1.73 10.82
C SER A 328 12.65 2.48 11.61
N TYR A 329 11.52 1.86 11.98
CA TYR A 329 10.56 2.46 12.90
C TYR A 329 11.10 2.64 14.33
N ALA A 330 11.85 1.67 14.86
CA ALA A 330 12.48 1.79 16.17
C ALA A 330 13.47 2.96 16.20
N LEU A 331 14.34 3.04 15.18
CA LEU A 331 15.31 4.11 15.01
C LEU A 331 14.63 5.48 14.87
N LYS A 332 13.62 5.57 14.00
CA LYS A 332 12.81 6.78 13.80
C LYS A 332 12.14 7.23 15.09
N GLY A 333 11.58 6.31 15.87
CA GLY A 333 10.96 6.60 17.16
C GLY A 333 11.96 7.18 18.17
N PHE A 334 13.16 6.59 18.26
CA PHE A 334 14.23 7.09 19.12
C PHE A 334 14.65 8.51 18.72
N ILE A 335 14.92 8.74 17.44
CA ILE A 335 15.32 10.04 16.90
C ILE A 335 14.24 11.09 17.17
N GLN A 336 12.97 10.78 16.89
CA GLN A 336 11.86 11.71 17.13
C GLN A 336 11.68 12.01 18.63
N GLY A 337 11.85 11.02 19.50
CA GLY A 337 11.84 11.21 20.95
C GLY A 337 12.97 12.13 21.40
N PHE A 338 14.20 11.92 20.89
CA PHE A 338 15.35 12.76 21.20
C PHE A 338 15.13 14.21 20.76
N LEU A 339 14.72 14.42 19.51
CA LEU A 339 14.43 15.75 18.96
C LEU A 339 13.24 16.44 19.64
N GLY A 340 12.36 15.69 20.31
CA GLY A 340 11.25 16.24 21.09
C GLY A 340 11.63 16.62 22.53
N ALA A 341 12.61 15.95 23.13
CA ALA A 341 12.94 16.07 24.55
C ALA A 341 14.23 16.88 24.84
N VAL A 342 15.20 16.84 23.93
CA VAL A 342 16.54 17.44 24.10
C VAL A 342 16.78 18.47 23.01
N SER A 343 17.60 19.48 23.30
CA SER A 343 18.03 20.52 22.34
C SER A 343 18.47 19.93 21.00
N THR A 344 18.42 20.75 19.95
CA THR A 344 18.78 20.44 18.55
C THR A 344 20.28 20.18 18.28
N ASP A 345 21.00 19.65 19.27
CA ASP A 345 22.42 19.35 19.22
C ASP A 345 22.62 17.98 18.53
N ILE A 346 22.89 18.03 17.23
CA ILE A 346 22.99 16.83 16.39
C ILE A 346 24.17 15.92 16.81
N ALA A 347 25.26 16.46 17.36
CA ALA A 347 26.39 15.65 17.82
C ALA A 347 26.02 14.82 19.06
N LYS A 348 25.32 15.43 20.03
CA LYS A 348 24.81 14.69 21.19
C LYS A 348 23.81 13.61 20.79
N MET A 349 22.92 13.91 19.84
CA MET A 349 21.98 12.92 19.31
C MET A 349 22.72 11.74 18.69
N MET A 350 23.72 12.00 17.84
CA MET A 350 24.52 10.97 17.18
C MET A 350 25.28 10.10 18.19
N ASN A 351 25.90 10.70 19.21
CA ASN A 351 26.60 9.95 20.26
C ASN A 351 25.63 9.10 21.10
N ALA A 352 24.47 9.66 21.49
CA ALA A 352 23.45 8.92 22.24
C ALA A 352 22.87 7.75 21.42
N LEU A 353 22.65 7.97 20.12
CA LEU A 353 22.17 6.95 19.20
C LEU A 353 23.22 5.84 19.02
N SER A 354 24.48 6.20 18.77
CA SER A 354 25.58 5.25 18.64
C SER A 354 25.75 4.40 19.90
N HIS A 355 25.65 5.00 21.08
CA HIS A 355 25.71 4.28 22.35
C HIS A 355 24.53 3.31 22.53
N ALA A 356 23.30 3.73 22.19
CA ALA A 356 22.11 2.87 22.27
C ALA A 356 22.18 1.67 21.31
N ILE A 357 22.79 1.84 20.13
CA ILE A 357 23.05 0.76 19.18
C ILE A 357 24.17 -0.15 19.70
N TYR A 358 25.27 0.42 20.23
CA TYR A 358 26.39 -0.34 20.79
C TYR A 358 25.97 -1.26 21.95
N GLU A 359 25.06 -0.79 22.82
CA GLU A 359 24.52 -1.60 23.93
C GLU A 359 23.41 -2.58 23.50
N GLU A 360 23.17 -2.76 22.19
CA GLU A 360 22.10 -3.61 21.61
C GLU A 360 20.68 -3.27 22.11
N LYS A 361 20.47 -2.05 22.63
CA LYS A 361 19.18 -1.60 23.16
C LYS A 361 18.21 -1.16 22.07
N LEU A 362 18.72 -0.83 20.88
CA LEU A 362 17.94 -0.30 19.77
C LEU A 362 17.89 -1.22 18.55
N LEU A 363 19.00 -1.87 18.24
CA LEU A 363 19.18 -2.79 17.11
C LEU A 363 19.99 -3.99 17.58
N GLN A 364 19.62 -5.20 17.17
CA GLN A 364 20.26 -6.45 17.64
C GLN A 364 21.35 -6.97 16.71
N ALA A 365 21.21 -6.83 15.39
CA ALA A 365 22.19 -7.38 14.42
C ALA A 365 22.34 -6.58 13.12
N SER A 366 21.63 -5.48 12.96
CA SER A 366 21.60 -4.72 11.71
C SER A 366 22.50 -3.50 11.75
N LEU A 367 23.24 -3.28 10.66
CA LEU A 367 24.00 -2.05 10.45
C LEU A 367 23.07 -0.93 10.00
N VAL A 368 23.43 0.29 10.35
CA VAL A 368 22.72 1.49 9.92
C VAL A 368 23.73 2.49 9.42
N THR A 369 23.48 3.01 8.22
CA THR A 369 24.13 4.20 7.72
C THR A 369 23.20 5.38 7.93
N LEU A 370 23.74 6.52 8.38
CA LEU A 370 22.92 7.68 8.67
C LEU A 370 23.68 8.97 8.46
N ILE A 371 23.02 9.94 7.82
CA ILE A 371 23.50 11.31 7.70
C ILE A 371 22.49 12.29 8.30
N VAL A 372 22.99 13.23 9.10
CA VAL A 372 22.19 14.28 9.74
C VAL A 372 22.72 15.63 9.30
N LEU A 373 21.84 16.47 8.78
CA LEU A 373 22.09 17.86 8.43
C LEU A 373 21.30 18.76 9.38
N GLN A 374 21.97 19.76 9.92
CA GLN A 374 21.38 20.93 10.54
C GLN A 374 21.54 22.11 9.58
N ILE A 375 20.42 22.61 9.08
CA ILE A 375 20.33 23.59 8.01
C ILE A 375 19.83 24.91 8.59
N ASN A 376 20.66 25.95 8.49
CA ASN A 376 20.27 27.32 8.78
C ASN A 376 20.50 28.16 7.52
N GLU A 377 19.42 28.54 6.85
CA GLU A 377 19.46 29.11 5.50
C GLU A 377 20.24 28.21 4.54
N ARG A 378 21.33 28.68 3.91
CA ARG A 378 22.25 27.88 3.07
C ARG A 378 23.51 27.43 3.80
N CYS A 379 23.59 27.64 5.12
CA CYS A 379 24.67 27.11 5.96
C CYS A 379 24.27 25.73 6.50
N ILE A 380 25.02 24.70 6.13
CA ILE A 380 24.71 23.31 6.41
C ILE A 380 25.81 22.72 7.30
N SER A 381 25.44 22.40 8.52
CA SER A 381 26.25 21.62 9.45
C SER A 381 25.82 20.15 9.37
N TRP A 382 26.73 19.20 9.28
CA TRP A 382 26.37 17.80 9.08
C TRP A 382 27.30 16.80 9.74
N ILE A 383 26.79 15.58 9.93
CA ILE A 383 27.50 14.40 10.42
C ILE A 383 27.07 13.21 9.56
N SER A 384 28.02 12.48 8.97
CA SER A 384 27.76 11.19 8.32
C SER A 384 28.39 10.06 9.13
N ALA A 385 27.60 9.03 9.45
CA ALA A 385 28.04 7.80 10.08
C ALA A 385 27.90 6.64 9.09
N GLY A 386 28.96 6.38 8.34
CA GLY A 386 29.04 5.36 7.29
C GLY A 386 28.09 5.54 6.09
N HIS A 387 27.37 6.66 6.00
CA HIS A 387 26.44 6.95 4.90
C HIS A 387 27.17 7.61 3.73
N PRO A 388 26.68 7.45 2.48
CA PRO A 388 27.23 8.19 1.34
C PRO A 388 27.29 9.70 1.62
N LEU A 389 28.40 10.30 1.19
CA LEU A 389 28.69 11.69 1.50
C LEU A 389 27.83 12.65 0.66
N PRO A 390 27.51 13.84 1.19
CA PRO A 390 26.80 14.85 0.41
C PRO A 390 27.57 15.19 -0.86
N LEU A 391 26.88 15.21 -1.99
CA LEU A 391 27.44 15.57 -3.28
C LEU A 391 26.86 16.91 -3.72
N GLU A 392 27.71 17.90 -3.93
CA GLU A 392 27.34 19.20 -4.48
C GLU A 392 27.46 19.16 -6.01
N VAL A 393 26.42 19.64 -6.70
CA VAL A 393 26.47 19.91 -8.14
C VAL A 393 26.49 21.41 -8.37
N ASP A 394 27.55 21.89 -8.99
CA ASP A 394 27.73 23.31 -9.29
C ASP A 394 26.88 23.77 -10.50
N LYS A 395 26.87 25.09 -10.74
CA LYS A 395 26.20 25.71 -11.90
C LYS A 395 26.75 25.25 -13.27
N HIS A 396 27.88 24.55 -13.29
CA HIS A 396 28.51 23.97 -14.48
C HIS A 396 28.31 22.45 -14.53
N HIS A 397 27.41 21.92 -13.70
CA HIS A 397 27.02 20.51 -13.67
C HIS A 397 28.14 19.56 -13.25
N LYS A 398 29.12 20.06 -12.48
CA LYS A 398 30.20 19.24 -11.93
C LYS A 398 29.88 18.84 -10.49
N GLY A 399 30.05 17.56 -10.20
CA GLY A 399 29.91 16.99 -8.87
C GLY A 399 31.16 17.23 -8.01
N HIS A 400 30.95 17.54 -6.72
CA HIS A 400 31.99 17.65 -5.70
C HIS A 400 31.50 17.03 -4.39
N ILE A 401 32.20 16.02 -3.89
CA ILE A 401 31.87 15.37 -2.61
C ILE A 401 32.34 16.24 -1.44
N TRP A 402 31.50 16.34 -0.41
CA TRP A 402 31.82 17.06 0.82
C TRP A 402 32.46 16.16 1.88
N GLY A 403 33.65 16.56 2.34
CA GLY A 403 34.30 16.03 3.54
C GLY A 403 34.60 14.53 3.49
N ASP A 404 34.64 13.92 4.67
CA ASP A 404 34.92 12.49 4.89
C ASP A 404 33.85 11.85 5.78
N SER A 405 33.59 10.57 5.60
CA SER A 405 32.63 9.84 6.44
C SER A 405 33.27 9.48 7.78
N GLN A 406 32.48 9.55 8.85
CA GLN A 406 32.86 9.02 10.15
C GLN A 406 32.43 7.54 10.28
N PRO A 407 32.92 6.80 11.29
CA PRO A 407 32.58 5.39 11.49
C PRO A 407 31.07 5.14 11.55
N LEU A 408 30.66 3.90 11.30
CA LEU A 408 29.27 3.46 11.48
C LEU A 408 28.83 3.62 12.94
N LEU A 409 27.53 3.84 13.12
CA LEU A 409 26.90 3.87 14.43
C LEU A 409 27.09 2.53 15.14
N GLY A 410 27.36 2.58 16.45
CA GLY A 410 27.47 1.37 17.27
C GLY A 410 28.78 0.58 17.12
N LEU A 411 29.75 1.03 16.31
CA LEU A 411 31.06 0.36 16.22
C LEU A 411 31.95 0.56 17.46
N SER A 412 31.80 1.69 18.15
CA SER A 412 32.60 2.02 19.33
C SER A 412 31.77 2.88 20.29
N SER A 413 31.90 2.60 21.59
CA SER A 413 31.31 3.41 22.66
C SER A 413 32.00 4.76 22.88
N ASP A 414 33.26 4.89 22.40
CA ASP A 414 34.14 6.00 22.77
C ASP A 414 34.32 7.01 21.61
N HIS A 415 33.73 6.73 20.45
CA HIS A 415 33.77 7.64 19.31
C HIS A 415 32.84 8.83 19.52
N CYS A 416 33.37 10.04 19.36
CA CYS A 416 32.61 11.28 19.43
C CYS A 416 32.43 11.87 18.04
N TYR A 417 31.21 11.84 17.51
CA TYR A 417 30.91 12.38 16.19
C TYR A 417 31.14 13.89 16.13
N GLN A 418 31.90 14.32 15.11
CA GLN A 418 32.26 15.72 14.89
C GLN A 418 31.38 16.36 13.83
N ILE A 419 31.02 17.62 14.03
CA ILE A 419 30.22 18.38 13.07
C ILE A 419 31.14 18.98 12.00
N THR A 420 30.83 18.72 10.74
CA THR A 420 31.39 19.44 9.60
C THR A 420 30.43 20.54 9.18
N GLN A 421 30.93 21.68 8.68
CA GLN A 421 30.07 22.78 8.24
C GLN A 421 30.52 23.30 6.89
N GLN A 422 29.55 23.49 6.00
CA GLN A 422 29.78 24.00 4.65
C GLN A 422 28.63 24.93 4.24
N HIS A 423 28.93 25.90 3.38
CA HIS A 423 27.94 26.79 2.80
C HIS A 423 27.60 26.33 1.40
N LEU A 424 26.31 26.14 1.10
CA LEU A 424 25.83 25.76 -0.23
C LEU A 424 25.65 27.02 -1.09
N PRO A 425 26.48 27.26 -2.13
CA PRO A 425 26.36 28.46 -2.95
C PRO A 425 25.00 28.57 -3.63
N ASN A 426 24.60 29.79 -3.96
CA ASN A 426 23.33 30.02 -4.63
C ASN A 426 23.35 29.42 -6.05
N GLY A 427 22.28 28.74 -6.44
CA GLY A 427 22.18 28.02 -7.72
C GLY A 427 22.95 26.70 -7.78
N HIS A 428 23.58 26.26 -6.69
CA HIS A 428 24.15 24.91 -6.56
C HIS A 428 23.13 23.97 -5.92
N HIS A 429 23.26 22.69 -6.20
CA HIS A 429 22.38 21.64 -5.72
C HIS A 429 23.13 20.72 -4.76
N LEU A 430 22.55 20.39 -3.61
CA LEU A 430 23.12 19.37 -2.71
C LEU A 430 22.31 18.08 -2.82
N LEU A 431 22.99 16.98 -3.09
CA LEU A 431 22.41 15.66 -3.21
C LEU A 431 22.79 14.82 -1.98
N LEU A 432 21.78 14.20 -1.37
CA LEU A 432 21.93 13.15 -0.38
C LEU A 432 21.29 11.89 -0.96
N TYR A 433 21.93 10.75 -0.82
CA TYR A 433 21.49 9.53 -1.49
C TYR A 433 21.92 8.29 -0.71
N THR A 434 21.16 7.21 -0.89
CA THR A 434 21.56 5.86 -0.44
C THR A 434 22.37 5.18 -1.53
N ASP A 435 23.19 4.20 -1.15
CA ASP A 435 24.05 3.45 -2.07
C ASP A 435 23.25 2.79 -3.20
N GLY A 436 22.03 2.32 -2.94
CA GLY A 436 21.10 1.81 -3.94
C GLY A 436 20.92 2.71 -5.17
N TRP A 437 21.03 4.04 -5.02
CA TRP A 437 20.93 4.97 -6.15
C TRP A 437 22.04 4.75 -7.21
N PHE A 438 23.25 4.40 -6.79
CA PHE A 438 24.38 4.13 -7.69
C PHE A 438 24.65 2.65 -7.92
N GLU A 439 24.33 1.77 -6.97
CA GLU A 439 24.52 0.32 -7.15
C GLU A 439 23.65 -0.24 -8.29
N ASN A 440 22.47 0.35 -8.48
CA ASN A 440 21.61 0.08 -9.63
C ASN A 440 22.22 0.57 -10.96
N ALA A 441 23.18 1.50 -10.92
CA ALA A 441 23.79 2.15 -12.09
C ALA A 441 25.27 1.73 -12.30
N SER A 442 25.52 0.42 -12.45
CA SER A 442 26.82 -0.21 -12.78
C SER A 442 27.96 -0.02 -11.75
N LYS A 443 28.63 -1.12 -11.40
CA LYS A 443 29.52 -1.23 -10.23
C LYS A 443 30.91 -0.59 -10.33
N GLU A 444 31.26 0.10 -11.42
CA GLU A 444 32.68 0.41 -11.74
C GLU A 444 33.08 1.90 -11.74
N GLN A 445 32.20 2.83 -11.36
CA GLN A 445 32.50 4.28 -11.42
C GLN A 445 32.37 4.98 -10.06
N THR A 446 33.04 6.14 -9.91
CA THR A 446 32.87 7.01 -8.73
C THR A 446 31.57 7.79 -8.81
N ALA A 447 30.98 8.15 -7.66
CA ALA A 447 29.74 8.91 -7.58
C ALA A 447 29.79 10.22 -8.38
N GLU A 448 30.92 10.96 -8.37
CA GLU A 448 31.01 12.21 -9.12
C GLU A 448 30.94 12.00 -10.63
N LYS A 449 31.52 10.90 -11.13
CA LYS A 449 31.47 10.55 -12.56
C LYS A 449 30.07 10.12 -12.97
N GLN A 450 29.41 9.29 -12.16
CA GLN A 450 28.04 8.85 -12.43
C GLN A 450 27.06 10.05 -12.46
N VAL A 451 27.15 10.96 -11.49
CA VAL A 451 26.32 12.18 -11.50
C VAL A 451 26.65 13.06 -12.69
N PHE A 452 27.93 13.24 -13.00
CA PHE A 452 28.32 14.00 -14.18
C PHE A 452 27.68 13.41 -15.46
N GLU A 453 27.74 12.09 -15.65
CA GLU A 453 27.09 11.42 -16.79
C GLU A 453 25.57 11.61 -16.81
N ILE A 454 24.89 11.51 -15.67
CA ILE A 454 23.44 11.73 -15.55
C ILE A 454 23.10 13.18 -15.91
N VAL A 455 23.84 14.16 -15.37
CA VAL A 455 23.56 15.58 -15.62
C VAL A 455 23.81 15.97 -17.08
N GLN A 456 24.77 15.34 -17.76
CA GLN A 456 24.99 15.55 -19.21
C GLN A 456 23.79 15.11 -20.07
N ARG A 457 22.90 14.26 -19.55
CA ARG A 457 21.66 13.84 -20.24
C ARG A 457 20.49 14.80 -20.00
N ILE A 458 20.61 15.73 -19.06
CA ILE A 458 19.55 16.69 -18.72
C ILE A 458 19.52 17.82 -19.76
N GLY A 459 18.33 18.11 -20.30
CA GLY A 459 18.14 19.16 -21.29
C GLY A 459 18.28 20.58 -20.69
N PRO A 460 18.66 21.60 -21.50
CA PRO A 460 18.80 22.98 -21.04
C PRO A 460 17.53 23.59 -20.40
N SER A 461 16.36 23.11 -20.82
CA SER A 461 15.05 23.54 -20.31
C SER A 461 14.71 23.01 -18.92
N ASP A 462 15.45 22.02 -18.43
CA ASP A 462 15.15 21.32 -17.18
C ASP A 462 16.06 21.78 -16.02
N TYR A 463 16.90 22.78 -16.22
CA TYR A 463 17.72 23.37 -15.15
C TYR A 463 16.90 24.29 -14.21
N GLY A 464 17.39 24.48 -12.98
CA GLY A 464 16.70 25.27 -11.95
C GLY A 464 15.68 24.44 -11.15
N HIS A 465 14.41 24.87 -11.09
CA HIS A 465 13.37 24.17 -10.30
C HIS A 465 13.06 22.75 -10.79
N ASN A 466 13.35 22.44 -12.06
CA ASN A 466 13.11 21.12 -12.65
C ASN A 466 14.31 20.17 -12.51
N PHE A 467 15.47 20.66 -12.04
CA PHE A 467 16.72 19.91 -12.03
C PHE A 467 16.59 18.60 -11.25
N ALA A 468 15.98 18.65 -10.06
CA ALA A 468 15.81 17.49 -9.20
C ALA A 468 14.99 16.37 -9.88
N ASN A 469 13.88 16.72 -10.54
CA ASN A 469 13.05 15.76 -11.27
C ASN A 469 13.77 15.19 -12.48
N ALA A 470 14.48 16.04 -13.23
CA ALA A 470 15.23 15.61 -14.41
C ALA A 470 16.40 14.72 -14.04
N LEU A 471 17.11 15.03 -12.96
CA LEU A 471 18.19 14.21 -12.42
C LEU A 471 17.67 12.82 -12.03
N TRP A 472 16.58 12.76 -11.26
CA TRP A 472 15.97 11.49 -10.88
C TRP A 472 15.55 10.67 -12.11
N LYS A 473 14.80 11.27 -13.04
CA LYS A 473 14.36 10.58 -14.28
C LYS A 473 15.52 10.06 -15.13
N ASN A 474 16.63 10.78 -15.19
CA ASN A 474 17.80 10.36 -15.97
C ASN A 474 18.75 9.42 -15.20
N SER A 475 18.52 9.20 -13.90
CA SER A 475 19.29 8.27 -13.07
C SER A 475 18.84 6.82 -13.19
N PHE A 476 17.62 6.57 -13.70
CA PHE A 476 17.12 5.21 -13.86
C PHE A 476 17.92 4.43 -14.91
N PRO A 477 18.46 3.26 -14.56
CA PRO A 477 19.11 2.39 -15.52
C PRO A 477 18.07 1.71 -16.43
N ASN A 478 18.47 1.28 -17.63
CA ASN A 478 17.69 0.34 -18.45
C ASN A 478 17.74 -1.08 -17.86
N LEU A 479 17.44 -1.25 -16.58
CA LEU A 479 17.39 -2.54 -15.91
C LEU A 479 15.94 -3.04 -15.84
N HIS A 480 15.78 -4.36 -15.87
CA HIS A 480 14.48 -5.02 -15.73
C HIS A 480 14.00 -5.11 -14.26
N GLN A 481 14.86 -4.78 -13.28
CA GLN A 481 14.57 -4.86 -11.84
C GLN A 481 15.53 -3.95 -11.01
N GLU A 482 15.04 -3.43 -9.89
CA GLU A 482 15.80 -2.70 -8.85
C GLU A 482 16.50 -3.69 -7.91
N ILE A 483 17.80 -3.52 -7.68
CA ILE A 483 18.67 -4.43 -6.91
C ILE A 483 18.64 -4.10 -5.42
N ASP A 484 18.51 -2.81 -5.07
CA ASP A 484 18.44 -2.31 -3.70
C ASP A 484 17.59 -1.03 -3.60
N ASP A 485 17.12 -0.70 -2.39
CA ASP A 485 16.31 0.49 -2.08
C ASP A 485 17.06 1.76 -2.53
N SER A 486 16.56 2.43 -3.57
CA SER A 486 17.17 3.68 -4.06
C SER A 486 16.46 4.89 -3.49
N SER A 487 17.22 5.78 -2.85
CA SER A 487 16.71 7.06 -2.35
C SER A 487 17.61 8.20 -2.76
N LEU A 488 16.98 9.31 -3.18
CA LEU A 488 17.65 10.55 -3.53
C LEU A 488 16.90 11.73 -2.91
N VAL A 489 17.63 12.64 -2.29
CA VAL A 489 17.12 13.90 -1.77
C VAL A 489 17.95 15.03 -2.35
N VAL A 490 17.30 15.96 -3.05
CA VAL A 490 17.96 17.12 -3.65
C VAL A 490 17.53 18.39 -2.92
N LEU A 491 18.51 19.18 -2.46
CA LEU A 491 18.31 20.51 -1.88
C LEU A 491 18.68 21.60 -2.89
N ASN A 492 17.73 22.49 -3.18
CA ASN A 492 17.87 23.60 -4.14
C ASN A 492 17.67 24.96 -3.49
#